data_AF-A0A2N2Z8A3-F1
#
_entry.id   AF-A0A2N2Z8A3-F1
#
_cell.length_a   1.000
_cell.length_b   1.000
_cell.length_c   1.000
_cell.angle_alpha   90.00
_cell.angle_beta   90.00
_cell.angle_gamma   90.00
#
_symmetry.space_group_name_H-M   'P 1'
#
loop_
_entity.id
_entity.type
_entity.pdbx_description
1 polymer ?
#
loop_
_entity_poly.entity_id
_entity_poly.type
_entity_poly.pdbx_seq_one_letter_code
_entity_poly.pdbx_strand_id
1 'polypeptide(L)'
;MTESQPDGVAQMAYYPNGLVKQLIFSNNDTISYGYNEQGKKIKTTFVDMQVTPSISTTTWHIVDARGAVRSVYQQTDGNPIALTAEILYAGSRLAVRSNNLTNYELTDHLGNVRVTFADTSSTSTPALMVSSWTDYYPFGSPMPGRNSNPEGHLFGYQGKEKVGNNSKWVA
;
A
#
# COMPACT_ATOMS: atom_id res chain seq x y z
N MET A 1 -8.35 29.07 11.52
CA MET A 1 -8.96 27.91 10.86
C MET A 1 -8.40 26.69 11.58
N THR A 2 -9.26 26.09 12.38
CA THR A 2 -8.99 25.12 13.46
C THR A 2 -8.36 23.83 12.96
N GLU A 3 -7.37 23.35 13.70
CA GLU A 3 -6.66 22.09 13.50
C GLU A 3 -7.62 20.91 13.35
N SER A 4 -7.36 20.10 12.34
CA SER A 4 -7.66 18.68 12.35
C SER A 4 -6.31 17.99 12.47
N GLN A 5 -5.91 17.60 13.69
CA GLN A 5 -4.83 16.66 13.90
C GLN A 5 -5.40 15.36 14.49
N PRO A 6 -6.04 14.47 13.70
CA PRO A 6 -6.44 13.16 14.18
C PRO A 6 -5.30 12.14 14.10
N ASP A 7 -4.21 12.44 13.38
CA ASP A 7 -3.34 11.38 12.83
C ASP A 7 -1.91 11.36 13.40
N GLY A 8 -1.68 12.10 14.49
CA GLY A 8 -0.41 12.08 15.22
C GLY A 8 0.80 12.58 14.41
N VAL A 9 0.59 13.43 13.40
CA VAL A 9 1.66 14.06 12.61
C VAL A 9 2.06 15.38 13.26
N ALA A 10 3.33 15.51 13.66
CA ALA A 10 3.87 16.74 14.20
C ALA A 10 4.34 17.71 13.10
N GLN A 11 4.91 17.18 12.01
CA GLN A 11 5.46 18.00 10.94
C GLN A 11 5.35 17.34 9.57
N MET A 12 5.13 18.16 8.53
CA MET A 12 5.21 17.76 7.13
C MET A 12 6.23 18.62 6.40
N ALA A 13 7.13 18.00 5.66
CA ALA A 13 8.07 18.66 4.77
C ALA A 13 7.76 18.30 3.32
N TYR A 14 7.99 19.25 2.42
CA TYR A 14 7.69 19.13 0.99
C TYR A 14 8.93 19.38 0.16
N TYR A 15 8.96 18.80 -1.04
CA TYR A 15 9.85 19.24 -2.11
C TYR A 15 9.34 20.56 -2.70
N PRO A 16 10.19 21.35 -3.39
CA PRO A 16 9.76 22.61 -4.01
C PRO A 16 8.61 22.47 -5.03
N ASN A 17 8.44 21.27 -5.59
CA ASN A 17 7.34 20.94 -6.51
C ASN A 17 6.02 20.55 -5.79
N GLY A 18 5.95 20.69 -4.46
CA GLY A 18 4.76 20.41 -3.66
C GLY A 18 4.55 18.94 -3.31
N LEU A 19 5.41 18.02 -3.76
CA LEU A 19 5.32 16.61 -3.35
C LEU A 19 5.78 16.44 -1.90
N VAL A 20 5.08 15.60 -1.13
CA VAL A 20 5.42 15.32 0.27
C VAL A 20 6.78 14.65 0.34
N LYS A 21 7.74 15.28 1.02
CA LYS A 21 9.10 14.74 1.22
C LYS A 21 9.19 13.86 2.45
N GLN A 22 8.61 14.31 3.56
CA GLN A 22 8.74 13.65 4.86
C GLN A 22 7.58 14.02 5.79
N LEU A 23 7.15 13.07 6.61
CA LEU A 23 6.30 13.31 7.78
C LEU A 23 7.08 12.90 9.04
N ILE A 24 6.94 13.70 10.08
CA ILE A 24 7.43 13.41 11.43
C ILE A 24 6.20 13.27 12.32
N PHE A 25 6.08 12.15 13.03
CA PHE A 25 4.98 11.89 13.94
C PHE A 25 5.28 12.45 15.34
N SER A 26 4.26 12.60 16.18
CA SER A 26 4.39 13.14 17.55
C SER A 26 5.25 12.28 18.48
N ASN A 27 5.45 11.00 18.15
CA ASN A 27 6.40 10.12 18.86
C ASN A 27 7.80 10.13 18.21
N ASN A 28 8.04 11.01 17.25
CA ASN A 28 9.27 11.14 16.47
C ASN A 28 9.52 10.06 15.41
N ASP A 29 8.64 9.07 15.22
CA ASP A 29 8.74 8.20 14.05
C ASP A 29 8.74 9.06 12.78
N THR A 30 9.39 8.57 11.74
CA THR A 30 9.55 9.34 10.50
C THR A 30 9.17 8.50 9.30
N ILE A 31 8.46 9.09 8.34
CA ILE A 31 8.27 8.50 7.01
C ILE A 31 8.77 9.46 5.95
N SER A 32 9.59 8.97 5.01
CA SER A 32 10.17 9.77 3.93
C SER A 32 9.81 9.15 2.58
N TYR A 33 9.58 9.99 1.58
CA TYR A 33 9.16 9.56 0.25
C TYR A 33 10.16 9.97 -0.81
N GLY A 34 10.44 9.05 -1.74
CA GLY A 34 11.23 9.29 -2.95
C GLY A 34 10.36 9.21 -4.19
N TYR A 35 10.60 10.13 -5.13
CA TYR A 35 9.86 10.24 -6.39
C TYR A 35 10.83 10.13 -7.56
N ASN A 36 10.32 9.67 -8.71
CA ASN A 36 11.03 9.76 -9.97
C ASN A 36 10.90 11.18 -10.57
N GLU A 37 11.56 11.41 -11.71
CA GLU A 37 11.56 12.69 -12.43
C GLU A 37 10.17 13.13 -12.91
N GLN A 38 9.24 12.19 -13.06
CA GLN A 38 7.85 12.45 -13.43
C GLN A 38 6.94 12.72 -12.23
N GLY A 39 7.49 12.79 -11.01
CA GLY A 39 6.74 13.02 -9.78
C GLY A 39 5.98 11.80 -9.25
N LYS A 40 6.25 10.60 -9.77
CA LYS A 40 5.66 9.36 -9.25
C LYS A 40 6.46 8.84 -8.06
N LYS A 41 5.76 8.50 -6.96
CA LYS A 41 6.37 7.86 -5.77
C LYS A 41 6.95 6.49 -6.15
N ILE A 42 8.23 6.28 -5.83
CA ILE A 42 8.97 5.03 -6.09
C ILE A 42 9.65 4.46 -4.84
N LYS A 43 9.69 5.21 -3.75
CA LYS A 43 10.33 4.80 -2.50
C LYS A 43 9.59 5.35 -1.30
N THR A 44 9.45 4.54 -0.26
CA THR A 44 9.02 4.96 1.07
C THR A 44 10.01 4.41 2.08
N THR A 45 10.43 5.22 3.05
CA THR A 45 11.27 4.77 4.18
C THR A 45 10.59 5.18 5.47
N PHE A 46 10.20 4.20 6.27
CA PHE A 46 9.70 4.38 7.63
C PHE A 46 10.82 4.10 8.63
N VAL A 47 10.98 4.96 9.64
CA VAL A 47 11.94 4.77 10.73
C VAL A 47 11.16 4.76 12.04
N ASP A 48 11.22 3.62 12.72
CA ASP A 48 10.70 3.46 14.07
C ASP A 48 11.75 3.98 15.06
N MET A 49 11.42 5.08 15.73
CA MET A 49 12.28 5.72 16.72
C MET A 49 11.95 5.29 18.15
N GLN A 50 10.98 4.39 18.34
CA GLN A 50 10.61 3.85 19.66
C GLN A 50 11.52 2.68 20.09
N VAL A 51 12.29 2.13 19.16
CA VAL A 51 13.22 1.03 19.39
C VAL A 51 14.67 1.51 19.41
N THR A 52 15.52 0.85 20.19
CA THR A 52 16.96 1.18 20.32
C THR A 52 17.81 -0.06 20.01
N PRO A 53 18.63 -0.05 18.93
CA PRO A 53 18.75 1.00 17.93
C PRO A 53 17.46 1.17 17.12
N SER A 54 17.26 2.35 16.53
CA SER A 54 16.11 2.59 15.64
C SER A 54 16.13 1.63 14.45
N ILE A 55 14.95 1.25 13.97
CA ILE A 55 14.80 0.30 12.87
C ILE A 55 14.18 1.03 11.67
N SER A 56 14.85 0.95 10.53
CA SER A 56 14.32 1.43 9.26
C SER A 56 13.65 0.31 8.47
N THR A 57 12.52 0.62 7.85
CA THR A 57 11.87 -0.21 6.82
C THR A 57 11.74 0.60 5.54
N THR A 58 12.39 0.15 4.47
CA THR A 58 12.33 0.78 3.15
C THR A 58 11.55 -0.08 2.18
N THR A 59 10.62 0.54 1.45
CA THR A 59 9.82 -0.06 0.39
C THR A 59 10.13 0.61 -0.94
N TRP A 60 10.42 -0.18 -1.97
CA TRP A 60 10.67 0.30 -3.34
C TRP A 60 9.58 -0.20 -4.29
N HIS A 61 9.12 0.68 -5.16
CA HIS A 61 8.18 0.37 -6.24
C HIS A 61 8.92 0.38 -7.57
N ILE A 62 9.06 -0.80 -8.18
CA ILE A 62 9.62 -0.92 -9.53
C ILE A 62 8.50 -0.64 -10.52
N VAL A 63 8.74 0.33 -11.39
CA VAL A 63 7.75 0.81 -12.36
C VAL A 63 8.21 0.59 -13.79
N ASP A 64 7.26 0.41 -14.71
CA ASP A 64 7.54 0.43 -16.13
C ASP A 64 7.65 1.87 -16.69
N ALA A 65 7.95 2.01 -17.98
CA ALA A 65 8.12 3.30 -18.66
C ALA A 65 6.84 4.17 -18.67
N ARG A 66 5.66 3.59 -18.43
CA ARG A 66 4.38 4.31 -18.32
C ARG A 66 4.09 4.69 -16.86
N GLY A 67 4.98 4.32 -15.94
CA GLY A 67 4.79 4.52 -14.52
C GLY A 67 3.70 3.62 -13.95
N ALA A 68 3.51 2.38 -14.42
CA ALA A 68 2.71 1.37 -13.71
C ALA A 68 3.61 0.54 -12.79
N VAL A 69 3.16 0.20 -11.58
CA VAL A 69 3.97 -0.61 -10.63
C VAL A 69 3.94 -2.06 -11.08
N ARG A 70 5.10 -2.71 -11.16
CA ARG A 70 5.25 -4.12 -11.52
C ARG A 70 5.63 -4.98 -10.33
N SER A 71 6.47 -4.46 -9.45
CA SER A 71 6.93 -5.20 -8.26
C SER A 71 7.16 -4.24 -7.11
N VAL A 72 6.97 -4.73 -5.89
CA VAL A 72 7.24 -4.04 -4.65
C VAL A 72 8.26 -4.86 -3.87
N TYR A 73 9.34 -4.21 -3.47
CA TYR A 73 10.38 -4.78 -2.63
C TYR A 73 10.38 -4.08 -1.29
N GLN A 74 10.69 -4.80 -0.23
CA GLN A 74 10.83 -4.24 1.10
C GLN A 74 12.08 -4.77 1.78
N GLN A 75 12.70 -3.92 2.59
CA GLN A 75 13.78 -4.28 3.49
C GLN A 75 13.54 -3.63 4.84
N THR A 76 13.66 -4.41 5.89
CA THR A 76 13.80 -3.90 7.26
C THR A 76 15.24 -4.09 7.69
N ASP A 77 15.81 -3.14 8.45
CA ASP A 77 17.20 -3.21 8.88
C ASP A 77 17.56 -4.58 9.49
N GLY A 78 18.73 -5.09 9.12
CA GLY A 78 19.20 -6.43 9.50
C GLY A 78 18.60 -7.58 8.68
N ASN A 79 17.59 -7.33 7.84
CA ASN A 79 16.99 -8.35 6.95
C ASN A 79 17.43 -8.16 5.49
N PRO A 80 17.43 -9.24 4.68
CA PRO A 80 17.60 -9.13 3.24
C PRO A 80 16.42 -8.40 2.61
N ILE A 81 16.65 -7.82 1.42
CA ILE A 81 15.59 -7.27 0.59
C ILE A 81 14.68 -8.42 0.13
N ALA A 82 13.38 -8.30 0.32
CA ALA A 82 12.37 -9.28 -0.08
C ALA A 82 11.41 -8.71 -1.12
N LEU A 83 11.01 -9.53 -2.10
CA LEU A 83 9.90 -9.24 -3.00
C LEU A 83 8.60 -9.45 -2.22
N THR A 84 7.87 -8.37 -1.93
CA THR A 84 6.62 -8.43 -1.15
C THR A 84 5.38 -8.51 -2.03
N ALA A 85 5.44 -7.95 -3.24
CA ALA A 85 4.34 -8.04 -4.19
C ALA A 85 4.83 -8.02 -5.65
N GLU A 86 4.20 -8.82 -6.49
CA GLU A 86 4.29 -8.76 -7.95
C GLU A 86 2.88 -8.46 -8.51
N ILE A 87 2.77 -7.46 -9.38
CA ILE A 87 1.47 -7.01 -9.91
C ILE A 87 1.31 -7.53 -11.34
N LEU A 88 0.26 -8.31 -11.56
CA LEU A 88 -0.10 -8.91 -12.83
C LEU A 88 -1.13 -8.06 -13.56
N TYR A 89 -0.97 -7.91 -14.87
CA TYR A 89 -1.83 -7.07 -15.70
C TYR A 89 -2.34 -7.85 -16.92
N ALA A 90 -3.60 -7.62 -17.27
CA ALA A 90 -4.25 -8.13 -18.48
C ALA A 90 -5.14 -7.00 -19.05
N GLY A 91 -4.51 -5.95 -19.59
CA GLY A 91 -5.15 -4.67 -19.91
C GLY A 91 -5.15 -3.74 -18.70
N SER A 92 -5.97 -4.06 -17.70
CA SER A 92 -5.95 -3.46 -16.36
C SER A 92 -5.21 -4.37 -15.36
N ARG A 93 -5.01 -3.89 -14.12
CA ARG A 93 -4.50 -4.74 -13.04
C ARG A 93 -5.45 -5.91 -12.83
N LEU A 94 -4.90 -7.12 -12.86
CA LEU A 94 -5.66 -8.37 -12.75
C LEU A 94 -5.50 -8.99 -11.36
N ALA A 95 -4.28 -8.99 -10.83
CA ALA A 95 -3.96 -9.66 -9.58
C ALA A 95 -2.68 -9.11 -8.95
N VAL A 96 -2.52 -9.39 -7.66
CA VAL A 96 -1.28 -9.21 -6.90
C VAL A 96 -0.82 -10.56 -6.39
N ARG A 97 0.40 -10.95 -6.73
CA ARG A 97 1.06 -12.15 -6.22
C ARG A 97 1.95 -11.78 -5.04
N SER A 98 1.78 -12.46 -3.91
CA SER A 98 2.61 -12.31 -2.71
C SER A 98 2.79 -13.68 -2.06
N ASN A 99 4.01 -14.03 -1.65
CA ASN A 99 4.33 -15.32 -1.00
C ASN A 99 3.76 -16.55 -1.74
N ASN A 100 3.90 -16.58 -3.07
CA ASN A 100 3.35 -17.62 -3.96
C ASN A 100 1.81 -17.71 -4.05
N LEU A 101 1.07 -16.86 -3.35
CA LEU A 101 -0.37 -16.75 -3.50
C LEU A 101 -0.71 -15.62 -4.49
N THR A 102 -1.58 -15.89 -5.45
CA THR A 102 -2.06 -14.88 -6.41
C THR A 102 -3.47 -14.47 -6.02
N ASN A 103 -3.62 -13.22 -5.55
CA ASN A 103 -4.91 -12.62 -5.23
C ASN A 103 -5.43 -11.85 -6.44
N TYR A 104 -6.52 -12.34 -7.02
CA TYR A 104 -7.21 -11.71 -8.15
C TYR A 104 -8.13 -10.59 -7.67
N GLU A 105 -8.32 -9.58 -8.50
CA GLU A 105 -9.12 -8.40 -8.18
C GLU A 105 -10.40 -8.34 -9.03
N LEU A 106 -11.54 -8.15 -8.37
CA LEU A 106 -12.76 -7.67 -9.02
C LEU A 106 -12.88 -6.17 -8.81
N THR A 107 -12.89 -5.42 -9.90
CA THR A 107 -12.97 -3.96 -9.89
C THR A 107 -14.30 -3.46 -10.46
N ASP A 108 -14.75 -2.31 -9.96
CA ASP A 108 -15.90 -1.61 -10.56
C ASP A 108 -15.47 -0.69 -11.71
N HIS A 109 -16.45 -0.01 -12.32
CA HIS A 109 -16.23 0.89 -13.47
C HIS A 109 -15.34 2.10 -13.18
N LEU A 110 -15.07 2.42 -11.90
CA LEU A 110 -14.14 3.48 -11.49
C LEU A 110 -12.76 2.90 -11.13
N GLY A 111 -12.59 1.59 -11.22
CA GLY A 111 -11.36 0.89 -10.85
C GLY A 111 -11.22 0.67 -9.34
N ASN A 112 -12.30 0.81 -8.55
CA ASN A 112 -12.24 0.44 -7.13
C ASN A 112 -12.16 -1.07 -7.00
N VAL A 113 -11.24 -1.57 -6.17
CA VAL A 113 -11.16 -3.01 -5.85
C VAL A 113 -12.27 -3.36 -4.86
N ARG A 114 -13.26 -4.15 -5.29
CA ARG A 114 -14.44 -4.50 -4.47
C ARG A 114 -14.27 -5.83 -3.76
N VAL A 115 -13.64 -6.79 -4.42
CA VAL A 115 -13.41 -8.14 -3.89
C VAL A 115 -12.05 -8.60 -4.35
N THR A 116 -11.32 -9.27 -3.46
CA THR A 116 -10.15 -10.05 -3.83
C THR A 116 -10.32 -11.50 -3.41
N PHE A 117 -9.79 -12.40 -4.22
CA PHE A 117 -9.90 -13.83 -3.98
C PHE A 117 -8.67 -14.55 -4.52
N ALA A 118 -8.37 -15.71 -3.95
CA ALA A 118 -7.27 -16.55 -4.39
C ALA A 118 -7.68 -18.02 -4.39
N ASP A 119 -7.00 -18.81 -5.22
CA ASP A 119 -6.99 -20.26 -5.06
C ASP A 119 -5.98 -20.60 -3.96
N THR A 120 -6.47 -21.17 -2.86
CA THR A 120 -5.65 -21.60 -1.72
C THR A 120 -5.32 -23.08 -1.78
N SER A 121 -5.75 -23.80 -2.82
CA SER A 121 -5.43 -25.20 -3.00
C SER A 121 -3.97 -25.39 -3.37
N SER A 122 -3.38 -26.48 -2.89
CA SER A 122 -2.08 -26.99 -3.34
C SER A 122 -2.23 -28.17 -4.30
N THR A 123 -3.45 -28.44 -4.77
CA THR A 123 -3.81 -29.59 -5.61
C THR A 123 -4.41 -29.11 -6.92
N SER A 124 -4.71 -30.03 -7.84
CA SER A 124 -5.39 -29.70 -9.09
C SER A 124 -6.87 -29.33 -8.94
N THR A 125 -7.45 -29.47 -7.74
CA THR A 125 -8.83 -29.06 -7.47
C THR A 125 -8.82 -27.67 -6.82
N PRO A 126 -9.31 -26.62 -7.51
CA PRO A 126 -9.29 -25.26 -6.97
C PRO A 126 -10.10 -25.13 -5.67
N ALA A 127 -9.53 -24.41 -4.71
CA ALA A 127 -10.21 -24.00 -3.49
C ALA A 127 -10.22 -22.47 -3.44
N LEU A 128 -11.27 -21.87 -4.00
CA LEU A 128 -11.39 -20.41 -4.06
C LEU A 128 -11.78 -19.86 -2.69
N MET A 129 -10.98 -18.92 -2.20
CA MET A 129 -11.22 -18.18 -0.97
C MET A 129 -11.30 -16.68 -1.27
N VAL A 130 -12.32 -16.01 -0.73
CA VAL A 130 -12.39 -14.55 -0.70
C VAL A 130 -11.41 -14.04 0.35
N SER A 131 -10.41 -13.28 -0.08
CA SER A 131 -9.35 -12.73 0.77
C SER A 131 -9.75 -11.39 1.39
N SER A 132 -10.48 -10.55 0.64
CA SER A 132 -11.03 -9.29 1.13
C SER A 132 -12.26 -8.88 0.32
N TRP A 133 -13.10 -8.02 0.92
CA TRP A 133 -14.11 -7.28 0.18
C TRP A 133 -14.32 -5.92 0.83
N THR A 134 -14.62 -4.90 0.05
CA THR A 134 -14.81 -3.53 0.55
C THR A 134 -15.76 -2.77 -0.34
N ASP A 135 -16.84 -2.26 0.28
CA ASP A 135 -17.65 -1.25 -0.36
C ASP A 135 -17.22 0.15 0.05
N TYR A 136 -17.15 1.04 -0.94
CA TYR A 136 -16.73 2.43 -0.76
C TYR A 136 -17.92 3.38 -0.89
N TYR A 137 -18.03 4.32 0.05
CA TYR A 137 -18.82 5.54 -0.17
C TYR A 137 -18.24 6.35 -1.34
N PRO A 138 -19.02 7.30 -1.89
CA PRO A 138 -18.43 8.39 -2.67
C PRO A 138 -17.23 8.99 -1.91
N PHE A 139 -16.15 9.30 -2.61
CA PHE A 139 -14.90 9.83 -2.06
C PHE A 139 -14.00 8.83 -1.31
N GLY A 140 -14.36 7.55 -1.24
CA GLY A 140 -13.39 6.47 -1.02
C GLY A 140 -13.21 5.96 0.41
N SER A 141 -14.06 6.38 1.35
CA SER A 141 -14.11 5.74 2.65
C SER A 141 -14.79 4.36 2.57
N PRO A 142 -14.25 3.32 3.23
CA PRO A 142 -14.95 2.05 3.40
C PRO A 142 -16.30 2.25 4.12
N MET A 143 -17.36 1.59 3.65
CA MET A 143 -18.67 1.59 4.27
C MET A 143 -18.65 0.71 5.55
N PRO A 144 -19.05 1.24 6.72
CA PRO A 144 -19.16 0.48 7.95
C PRO A 144 -20.04 -0.76 7.78
N GLY A 145 -19.60 -1.90 8.31
CA GLY A 145 -20.31 -3.19 8.21
C GLY A 145 -20.36 -3.79 6.80
N ARG A 146 -19.80 -3.11 5.78
CA ARG A 146 -19.74 -3.59 4.40
C ARG A 146 -18.29 -3.69 3.90
N ASN A 147 -17.44 -4.28 4.73
CA ASN A 147 -16.10 -4.68 4.35
C ASN A 147 -15.62 -5.87 5.20
N SER A 148 -14.64 -6.62 4.70
CA SER A 148 -13.88 -7.62 5.45
C SER A 148 -12.44 -7.61 4.98
N ASN A 149 -11.52 -7.61 5.94
CA ASN A 149 -10.07 -7.56 5.69
C ASN A 149 -9.67 -6.47 4.67
N PRO A 150 -10.11 -5.21 4.84
CA PRO A 150 -9.81 -4.15 3.88
C PRO A 150 -8.30 -3.95 3.69
N GLU A 151 -7.48 -4.16 4.72
CA GLU A 151 -6.03 -4.03 4.65
C GLU A 151 -5.30 -5.26 4.11
N GLY A 152 -6.03 -6.36 3.87
CA GLY A 152 -5.46 -7.61 3.34
C GLY A 152 -5.05 -7.57 1.87
N HIS A 153 -5.22 -6.41 1.21
CA HIS A 153 -4.88 -6.24 -0.19
C HIS A 153 -4.25 -4.87 -0.46
N LEU A 154 -3.31 -4.84 -1.41
CA LEU A 154 -2.47 -3.67 -1.68
C LEU A 154 -3.22 -2.48 -2.28
N PHE A 155 -4.30 -2.71 -3.03
CA PHE A 155 -5.03 -1.66 -3.74
C PHE A 155 -6.51 -1.59 -3.35
N GLY A 156 -7.10 -0.40 -3.45
CA GLY A 156 -8.49 -0.14 -3.06
C GLY A 156 -9.19 0.89 -3.94
N TYR A 157 -9.59 2.00 -3.34
CA TYR A 157 -10.32 3.08 -4.01
C TYR A 157 -9.54 3.69 -5.18
N GLN A 158 -10.21 3.91 -6.31
CA GLN A 158 -9.65 4.45 -7.57
C GLN A 158 -8.41 3.68 -8.06
N GLY A 159 -8.32 2.39 -7.72
CA GLY A 159 -7.19 1.53 -8.02
C GLY A 159 -5.88 1.97 -7.35
N LYS A 160 -5.93 2.87 -6.37
CA LYS A 160 -4.75 3.38 -5.66
C LYS A 160 -4.25 2.40 -4.62
N GLU A 161 -2.95 2.42 -4.40
CA GLU A 161 -2.29 1.67 -3.35
C GLU A 161 -2.77 2.17 -1.99
N LYS A 162 -3.14 1.24 -1.10
CA LYS A 162 -3.45 1.52 0.30
C LYS A 162 -2.16 1.73 1.06
N VAL A 163 -2.19 2.60 2.06
CA VAL A 163 -1.04 2.76 2.94
C VAL A 163 -1.07 1.58 3.93
N GLY A 164 -0.18 0.60 3.75
CA GLY A 164 -0.23 -0.66 4.52
C GLY A 164 0.09 -0.50 6.01
N ASN A 165 -0.03 -1.60 6.76
CA ASN A 165 0.13 -1.71 8.23
C ASN A 165 1.44 -1.15 8.83
N ASN A 166 2.49 -0.93 8.03
CA ASN A 166 3.74 -0.29 8.48
C ASN A 166 3.73 1.23 8.30
N SER A 167 2.57 1.79 7.98
CA SER A 167 2.28 3.20 8.08
C SER A 167 1.28 3.37 9.21
N LYS A 168 1.48 4.38 10.06
CA LYS A 168 0.59 4.73 11.17
C LYS A 168 -0.86 5.11 10.79
N TRP A 169 -1.23 4.93 9.52
CA TRP A 169 -2.44 5.42 8.89
C TRP A 169 -3.49 4.33 8.68
N VAL A 170 -3.36 3.23 9.41
CA VAL A 170 -4.39 2.20 9.49
C VAL A 170 -5.17 2.44 10.77
N ALA A 171 -6.40 2.94 10.62
CA ALA A 171 -7.43 2.89 11.65
C ALA A 171 -8.13 1.52 11.62
#